data_AF-A0AAN4QCU9-F1
#
_entry.id   AF-A0AAN4QCU9-F1
#
_cell.length_a   1.000
_cell.length_b   1.000
_cell.length_c   1.000
_cell.angle_alpha   90.00
_cell.angle_beta   90.00
_cell.angle_gamma   90.00
#
_symmetry.space_group_name_H-M   'P 1'
#
loop_
_entity.id
_entity.type
_entity.pdbx_description
1 polymer ?
#
loop_
_entity_poly.entity_id
_entity_poly.type
_entity_poly.pdbx_seq_one_letter_code
_entity_poly.pdbx_strand_id
1 'polypeptide(L)'
;MALVRGGDSDKEIVEARSYLSATPYHLLAGTLYEKVLYRRAHDSGFSVTEVSHKGLREQADRLVQSIVDRISSLPQNDKSVI
;
A
#
# COMPACT_ATOMS: atom_id res chain seq x y z
N MET A 1 -1.66 7.86 2.67
CA MET A 1 -0.77 7.19 3.66
C MET A 1 -0.94 5.69 3.53
N ALA A 2 0.10 4.88 3.74
CA ALA A 2 0.04 3.42 3.65
C ALA A 2 0.84 2.77 4.78
N LEU A 3 0.50 1.54 5.14
CA LEU A 3 1.29 0.73 6.07
C LEU A 3 2.35 -0.06 5.29
N VAL A 4 3.62 0.25 5.52
CA VAL A 4 4.75 -0.36 4.82
C VAL A 4 5.73 -0.93 5.84
N ARG A 5 6.23 -2.14 5.60
CA ARG A 5 7.04 -2.93 6.55
C ARG A 5 6.31 -3.17 7.88
N GLY A 6 5.03 -3.51 7.81
CA GLY A 6 4.27 -3.94 8.98
C GLY A 6 4.54 -5.40 9.35
N GLY A 7 4.25 -5.78 10.59
CA GLY A 7 4.13 -7.18 10.97
C GLY A 7 2.96 -7.87 10.23
N ASP A 8 2.87 -9.19 10.35
CA ASP A 8 1.78 -10.00 9.80
C ASP A 8 0.69 -10.34 10.82
N SER A 9 0.71 -9.68 11.99
CA SER A 9 -0.35 -9.76 12.99
C SER A 9 -1.54 -8.90 12.57
N ASP A 10 -2.67 -9.55 12.28
CA ASP A 10 -3.92 -8.86 11.94
C ASP A 10 -4.35 -7.89 13.04
N LYS A 11 -4.14 -8.24 14.31
CA LYS A 11 -4.48 -7.38 15.45
C LYS A 11 -3.67 -6.08 15.44
N GLU A 12 -2.36 -6.17 15.25
CA GLU A 12 -1.49 -4.99 15.18
C GLU A 12 -1.85 -4.10 13.98
N ILE A 13 -2.19 -4.70 12.84
CA ILE A 13 -2.61 -3.96 11.65
C ILE A 13 -3.93 -3.22 11.91
N VAL A 14 -4.90 -3.86 12.56
CA VAL A 14 -6.19 -3.23 12.90
C VAL A 14 -5.98 -2.07 13.87
N GLU A 15 -5.16 -2.25 14.91
CA GLU A 15 -4.84 -1.21 15.88
C GLU A 15 -4.13 -0.02 15.22
N ALA A 16 -3.13 -0.27 14.37
CA ALA A 16 -2.42 0.76 13.63
C ALA A 16 -3.35 1.55 12.69
N ARG A 17 -4.25 0.85 11.97
CA ARG A 17 -5.24 1.51 11.10
C ARG A 17 -6.22 2.36 11.90
N SER A 18 -6.70 1.85 13.04
CA SER A 18 -7.59 2.57 13.94
C SER A 18 -6.94 3.86 14.44
N TYR A 19 -5.70 3.78 14.93
CA TYR A 19 -4.95 4.94 15.38
C TYR A 19 -4.77 6.00 14.27
N LEU A 20 -4.36 5.57 13.07
CA LEU A 20 -4.12 6.48 11.95
C LEU A 20 -5.40 7.08 11.36
N SER A 21 -6.56 6.46 11.57
CA SER A 21 -7.85 6.98 11.09
C SER A 21 -8.27 8.29 11.77
N ALA A 22 -7.69 8.60 12.94
CA ALA A 22 -7.89 9.88 13.63
C ALA A 22 -7.16 11.05 12.94
N THR A 23 -6.32 10.79 11.94
CA THR A 23 -5.57 11.82 11.22
C THR A 23 -6.34 12.32 9.98
N PRO A 24 -6.06 13.53 9.48
CA PRO A 24 -6.69 14.04 8.25
C PRO A 24 -6.18 13.35 6.96
N TYR A 25 -5.25 12.41 7.07
CA TYR A 25 -4.66 11.74 5.91
C TYR A 25 -5.45 10.51 5.52
N HIS A 26 -5.82 10.41 4.24
CA HIS A 26 -6.44 9.21 3.71
C HIS A 26 -5.51 8.01 3.82
N LEU A 27 -5.97 6.96 4.50
CA LEU A 27 -5.24 5.71 4.68
C LEU A 27 -5.62 4.73 3.57
N LEU A 28 -4.63 4.37 2.77
CA LEU A 28 -4.74 3.44 1.66
C LEU A 28 -5.03 2.01 2.17
N ALA A 29 -5.81 1.27 1.38
CA ALA A 29 -6.02 -0.15 1.60
C ALA A 29 -4.75 -0.94 1.29
N GLY A 30 -4.59 -2.09 1.96
CA GLY A 30 -3.39 -2.91 1.85
C GLY A 30 -2.28 -2.49 2.82
N THR A 31 -1.50 -3.47 3.24
CA THR A 31 -0.30 -3.33 4.08
C THR A 31 0.80 -4.03 3.33
N LEU A 32 2.05 -3.56 3.33
CA LEU A 32 3.20 -4.36 2.88
C LEU A 32 3.90 -4.95 4.11
N TYR A 33 3.97 -6.28 4.22
CA TYR A 33 4.62 -6.91 5.37
C TYR A 33 6.14 -6.82 5.29
N GLU A 34 6.78 -6.79 6.45
CA GLU A 34 8.23 -6.99 6.55
C GLU A 34 8.55 -8.47 6.31
N LYS A 35 8.98 -8.78 5.08
CA LYS A 35 9.37 -10.14 4.67
C LYS A 35 10.69 -10.12 3.92
N VAL A 36 11.54 -11.10 4.21
CA VAL A 36 12.85 -11.30 3.58
C VAL A 36 12.76 -11.38 2.05
N LEU A 37 11.65 -11.90 1.53
CA LEU A 37 11.44 -12.06 0.08
C LEU A 37 11.32 -10.72 -0.66
N TYR A 38 10.75 -9.66 -0.05
CA TYR A 38 10.79 -8.32 -0.64
C TYR A 38 12.22 -7.80 -0.73
N ARG A 39 13.02 -8.01 0.33
CA ARG A 39 14.44 -7.61 0.34
C ARG A 39 15.22 -8.34 -0.75
N ARG A 40 15.08 -9.67 -0.86
CA ARG A 40 15.75 -10.46 -1.90
C ARG A 40 15.38 -10.04 -3.31
N ALA A 41 14.10 -9.70 -3.54
CA ALA A 41 13.65 -9.18 -4.83
C ALA A 41 14.37 -7.86 -5.16
N HIS A 42 14.40 -6.92 -4.20
CA HIS A 42 15.10 -5.65 -4.39
C HIS A 42 16.61 -5.82 -4.60
N ASP A 43 17.26 -6.70 -3.84
CA ASP A 43 18.68 -7.04 -4.00
C ASP A 43 18.96 -7.61 -5.41
N SER A 44 17.96 -8.19 -6.06
CA SER A 44 18.02 -8.73 -7.43
C SER A 44 17.50 -7.74 -8.49
N GLY A 45 17.18 -6.50 -8.12
CA GLY A 45 16.69 -5.46 -9.04
C GLY A 45 15.20 -5.49 -9.35
N PHE A 46 14.41 -6.31 -8.66
CA PHE A 46 12.96 -6.42 -8.84
C PHE A 46 12.21 -5.49 -7.87
N SER A 47 11.04 -5.03 -8.29
CA SER A 47 10.10 -4.29 -7.43
C SER A 47 9.28 -5.22 -6.53
N VAL A 48 8.51 -4.63 -5.61
CA VAL A 48 7.61 -5.36 -4.70
C VAL A 48 6.50 -6.14 -5.42
N THR A 49 6.08 -5.71 -6.62
CA THR A 49 5.07 -6.39 -7.46
C THR A 49 5.68 -7.50 -8.32
N GLU A 50 7.01 -7.61 -8.36
CA GLU A 50 7.74 -8.62 -9.13
C GLU A 50 8.33 -9.73 -8.25
N VAL A 51 8.00 -9.73 -6.96
CA VAL A 51 8.38 -10.81 -6.03
C VAL A 51 7.79 -12.14 -6.49
N SER A 52 8.61 -13.19 -6.49
CA SER A 52 8.22 -14.54 -6.92
C SER A 52 7.11 -15.17 -6.06
N HIS A 53 6.96 -14.75 -4.81
CA HIS A 53 5.94 -15.26 -3.90
C HIS A 53 4.57 -14.62 -4.15
N LYS A 54 3.61 -15.43 -4.60
CA LYS A 54 2.26 -15.03 -4.99
C LYS A 54 1.55 -14.16 -3.95
N GLY A 55 1.51 -14.57 -2.68
CA GLY A 55 0.79 -13.81 -1.64
C GLY A 55 1.39 -12.44 -1.31
N LEU A 56 2.70 -12.26 -1.54
CA LEU A 56 3.37 -10.97 -1.35
C LEU A 56 3.13 -10.07 -2.56
N ARG A 57 3.18 -10.63 -3.77
CA ARG A 57 2.77 -9.91 -4.97
C ARG A 57 1.32 -9.43 -4.90
N GLU A 58 0.38 -10.30 -4.53
CA GLU A 58 -1.04 -9.90 -4.33
C GLU A 58 -1.22 -8.82 -3.26
N GLN A 59 -0.35 -8.82 -2.24
CA GLN A 59 -0.33 -7.78 -1.23
C GLN A 59 0.14 -6.44 -1.80
N ALA A 60 1.19 -6.44 -2.62
CA ALA A 60 1.66 -5.26 -3.34
C ALA A 60 0.61 -4.76 -4.34
N ASP A 61 -0.02 -5.66 -5.09
CA ASP A 61 -1.07 -5.33 -6.08
C ASP A 61 -2.26 -4.64 -5.41
N ARG A 62 -2.69 -5.10 -4.22
CA ARG A 62 -3.75 -4.44 -3.44
C ARG A 62 -3.39 -3.01 -3.05
N LEU A 63 -2.12 -2.77 -2.70
CA LEU A 63 -1.67 -1.41 -2.38
C LEU A 63 -1.60 -0.53 -3.64
N VAL A 64 -1.16 -1.07 -4.77
CA VAL A 64 -1.17 -0.36 -6.05
C VAL A 64 -2.59 0.01 -6.45
N GLN A 65 -3.53 -0.93 -6.36
CA GLN A 65 -4.93 -0.68 -6.69
C GLN A 65 -5.53 0.40 -5.78
N SER A 66 -5.23 0.39 -4.48
CA SER A 66 -5.76 1.42 -3.58
C SER A 66 -5.23 2.82 -3.88
N ILE A 67 -4.01 2.94 -4.43
CA ILE A 67 -3.48 4.19 -4.96
C ILE A 67 -4.29 4.64 -6.18
N VAL A 68 -4.53 3.73 -7.12
CA VAL A 68 -5.33 4.01 -8.33
C VAL A 68 -6.74 4.45 -7.95
N ASP A 69 -7.38 3.73 -7.03
CA ASP A 69 -8.71 4.07 -6.52
C ASP A 69 -8.72 5.45 -5.87
N ARG A 70 -7.68 5.76 -5.07
CA ARG A 70 -7.56 7.07 -4.44
C ARG A 70 -7.42 8.17 -5.47
N ILE A 71 -6.55 8.02 -6.47
CA ILE A 71 -6.37 9.01 -7.54
C ILE A 71 -7.67 9.19 -8.32
N SER A 72 -8.36 8.10 -8.64
CA SER A 72 -9.63 8.12 -9.38
C SER A 72 -10.76 8.80 -8.60
N SER A 73 -10.72 8.74 -7.26
CA SER A 73 -11.68 9.40 -6.38
C SER A 73 -11.44 10.91 -6.23
N LEU A 74 -10.26 11.40 -6.60
CA LEU A 74 -9.96 12.83 -6.51
C LEU A 74 -10.69 13.58 -7.63
N PRO A 75 -11.26 14.77 -7.34
CA PRO A 75 -11.84 15.60 -8.38
C PRO A 75 -10.76 15.92 -9.41
N GLN A 76 -11.03 15.65 -10.69
CA GLN A 76 -10.22 16.21 -11.76
C GLN A 76 -10.44 17.71 -11.71
N ASN A 77 -9.44 18.45 -11.23
CA ASN A 77 -9.49 19.90 -11.29
C ASN A 77 -9.26 20.29 -12.76
N ASP A 78 -10.30 20.16 -13.58
CA ASP A 78 -10.35 20.67 -14.93
C ASP A 78 -10.13 22.18 -14.83
N LYS A 79 -8.87 22.60 -15.01
CA LYS A 79 -8.52 23.99 -15.26
C LYS A 79 -8.96 24.39 -16.67
N SER A 80 -10.24 24.19 -16.99
CA SER A 80 -10.91 24.97 -18.03
C SER A 80 -11.18 26.35 -17.45
N VAL A 81 -10.11 27.13 -17.34
CA VAL A 81 -10.17 28.56 -17.09
C VAL A 81 -9.90 29.21 -18.45
N ILE A 82 -11.02 29.49 -19.13
CA ILE A 82 -11.28 30.50 -20.17
C ILE A 82 -10.39 30.47 -21.42
#